data_AF-A0A8T2TS28-F1
#
_entry.id   AF-A0A8T2TS28-F1
#
_cell.length_a   1.000
_cell.length_b   1.000
_cell.length_c   1.000
_cell.angle_alpha   90.00
_cell.angle_beta   90.00
_cell.angle_gamma   90.00
#
_symmetry.space_group_name_H-M   'P 1'
#
loop_
_entity.id
_entity.type
_entity.pdbx_description
1 polymer ?
#
loop_
_entity_poly.entity_id
_entity_poly.type
_entity_poly.pdbx_seq_one_letter_code
_entity_poly.pdbx_strand_id
1 'polypeptide(L)'
;MLRNVHRVLSANGVFISISFSQPHFRRLVFEDQSFSWSMKWATFGDTFHYFFYTLKKGSYIKPSMDHRVLKYEMDLVQEHMNEEDYLLQALLDDP
;
A
#
# COMPACT_ATOMS: atom_id res chain seq x y z
N MET A 1 -0.95 0.97 -16.97
CA MET A 1 -1.50 1.89 -15.94
C MET A 1 -0.41 2.71 -15.25
N LEU A 2 0.60 2.10 -14.61
CA LEU A 2 1.61 2.83 -13.80
C LEU A 2 2.47 3.84 -14.56
N ARG A 3 2.71 3.66 -15.87
CA ARG A 3 3.40 4.66 -16.69
C ARG A 3 2.70 6.02 -16.71
N ASN A 4 1.36 6.02 -16.72
CA ASN A 4 0.61 7.27 -16.68
C ASN A 4 0.73 7.95 -15.32
N VAL A 5 0.68 7.15 -14.23
CA VAL A 5 0.89 7.63 -12.86
C VAL A 5 2.29 8.23 -12.71
N HIS A 6 3.32 7.50 -13.13
CA HIS A 6 4.71 7.98 -13.11
C HIS A 6 4.89 9.28 -13.91
N ARG A 7 4.27 9.39 -15.10
CA ARG A 7 4.33 10.59 -15.93
C ARG A 7 3.75 11.83 -15.24
N VAL A 8 2.60 11.71 -14.59
CA VAL A 8 1.90 12.85 -13.96
C VAL A 8 2.44 13.23 -12.59
N LEU A 9 3.20 12.35 -11.94
CA LEU A 9 3.88 12.66 -10.69
C LEU A 9 4.94 13.74 -10.89
N SER A 10 4.92 14.75 -10.01
CA SER A 10 5.98 15.74 -9.90
C SER A 10 7.32 15.08 -9.55
N ALA A 11 8.43 15.81 -9.73
CA ALA A 11 9.79 15.27 -9.55
C ALA A 11 10.03 14.60 -8.19
N ASN A 12 9.32 15.02 -7.14
CA ASN A 12 9.36 14.46 -5.78
C ASN A 12 8.01 13.91 -5.31
N GLY A 13 7.09 13.66 -6.26
CA GLY A 13 5.75 13.18 -5.97
C GLY A 13 5.75 11.80 -5.32
N VAL A 14 4.71 11.54 -4.54
CA VAL A 14 4.48 10.26 -3.87
C VAL A 14 3.22 9.62 -4.45
N PHE A 15 3.32 8.36 -4.84
CA PHE A 15 2.20 7.51 -5.18
C PHE A 15 2.00 6.46 -4.10
N ILE A 16 0.74 6.33 -3.66
CA ILE A 16 0.33 5.39 -2.62
C ILE A 16 -0.59 4.37 -3.28
N SER A 17 -0.28 3.09 -3.08
CA SER A 17 -1.13 1.97 -3.51
C SER A 17 -1.47 1.11 -2.30
N ILE A 18 -2.75 0.86 -2.05
CA ILE A 18 -3.23 0.01 -0.96
C ILE A 18 -3.92 -1.20 -1.59
N SER A 19 -3.54 -2.41 -1.18
CA SER A 19 -4.21 -3.63 -1.65
C SER A 19 -3.94 -4.82 -0.75
N PHE A 20 -4.75 -5.88 -0.89
CA PHE A 20 -4.47 -7.19 -0.30
C PHE A 20 -3.30 -7.95 -0.98
N SER A 21 -2.81 -7.45 -2.12
CA SER A 21 -1.75 -8.14 -2.87
C SER A 21 -0.44 -8.11 -2.10
N GLN A 22 0.16 -9.29 -1.90
CA GLN A 22 1.44 -9.43 -1.21
C GLN A 22 2.61 -8.78 -1.97
N PRO A 23 3.67 -8.34 -1.27
CA PRO A 23 4.81 -7.64 -1.85
C PRO A 23 5.56 -8.44 -2.90
N HIS A 24 5.55 -9.77 -2.82
CA HIS A 24 6.21 -10.65 -3.79
C HIS A 24 5.69 -10.46 -5.22
N PHE A 25 4.39 -10.18 -5.37
CA PHE A 25 3.79 -9.92 -6.69
C PHE A 25 3.93 -8.47 -7.11
N ARG A 26 3.78 -7.53 -6.16
CA ARG A 26 3.79 -6.09 -6.44
C ARG A 26 5.18 -5.53 -6.72
N ARG A 27 6.24 -6.11 -6.13
CA ARG A 27 7.63 -5.67 -6.33
C ARG A 27 8.04 -5.69 -7.79
N LEU A 28 7.79 -6.79 -8.49
CA LEU A 28 8.15 -6.96 -9.89
C LEU A 28 7.58 -5.85 -10.78
N VAL A 29 6.40 -5.34 -10.42
CA VAL A 29 5.70 -4.30 -11.19
C VAL A 29 6.14 -2.89 -10.77
N PHE A 30 6.40 -2.66 -9.48
CA PHE A 30 6.76 -1.35 -8.94
C PHE A 30 8.24 -1.01 -9.08
N GLU A 31 9.13 -2.01 -9.06
CA GLU A 31 10.59 -1.85 -9.16
C GLU A 31 11.11 -2.04 -10.60
N ASP A 32 10.21 -2.01 -11.60
CA ASP A 32 10.60 -2.00 -13.00
C ASP A 32 11.55 -0.83 -13.30
N GLN A 33 12.65 -1.11 -14.01
CA GLN A 33 13.72 -0.15 -14.29
C GLN A 33 13.27 1.07 -15.10
N SER A 34 12.11 0.99 -15.76
CA SER A 34 11.49 2.13 -16.45
C SER A 34 10.96 3.20 -15.49
N PHE A 35 10.89 2.92 -14.19
CA PHE A 35 10.47 3.88 -13.17
C PHE A 35 11.62 4.38 -12.31
N SER A 36 11.69 5.71 -12.14
CA SER A 36 12.68 6.40 -11.32
C SER A 36 12.27 6.61 -9.85
N TRP A 37 11.28 5.87 -9.36
CA TRP A 37 10.83 5.96 -7.97
C TRP A 37 11.47 4.89 -7.08
N SER A 38 11.57 5.15 -5.77
CA SER A 38 11.82 4.09 -4.77
C SER A 38 10.50 3.58 -4.22
N MET A 39 10.39 2.27 -4.00
CA MET A 39 9.22 1.64 -3.38
C MET A 39 9.54 1.20 -1.94
N LYS A 40 8.59 1.44 -1.04
CA LYS A 40 8.55 0.89 0.32
C LYS A 40 7.16 0.33 0.57
N TRP A 41 7.03 -0.61 1.49
CA TRP A 41 5.72 -1.08 1.92
C TRP A 41 5.65 -1.32 3.42
N ALA A 42 4.42 -1.27 3.94
CA ALA A 42 4.07 -1.60 5.32
C ALA A 42 2.76 -2.41 5.32
N THR A 43 2.47 -3.11 6.41
CA THR A 43 1.16 -3.71 6.64
C THR A 43 0.33 -2.82 7.55
N PHE A 44 -0.99 -2.83 7.36
CA PHE A 44 -1.95 -2.13 8.20
C PHE A 44 -3.23 -2.97 8.36
N GLY A 45 -3.84 -2.91 9.54
CA GLY A 45 -5.03 -3.67 9.94
C GLY A 45 -4.69 -4.92 10.76
N ASP A 46 -5.45 -5.13 11.85
CA ASP A 46 -5.25 -6.24 12.79
C ASP A 46 -5.94 -7.54 12.33
N THR A 47 -7.16 -7.44 11.78
CA THR A 47 -7.92 -8.59 11.27
C THR A 47 -7.69 -8.86 9.78
N PHE A 48 -7.48 -7.79 9.00
CA PHE A 48 -7.25 -7.87 7.55
C PHE A 48 -5.92 -7.20 7.21
N HIS A 49 -4.91 -7.98 6.82
CA HIS A 49 -3.59 -7.46 6.49
C HIS A 49 -3.60 -6.80 5.10
N TYR A 50 -3.80 -5.48 5.06
CA TYR A 50 -3.56 -4.69 3.86
C TYR A 50 -2.08 -4.39 3.70
N PHE A 51 -1.62 -4.34 2.45
CA PHE A 51 -0.29 -3.86 2.10
C PHE A 51 -0.38 -2.43 1.57
N PHE A 52 0.33 -1.55 2.24
CA PHE A 52 0.46 -0.14 1.93
C PHE A 52 1.78 0.10 1.22
N TYR A 53 1.76 0.45 -0.06
CA TYR A 53 2.95 0.71 -0.88
C TYR A 53 3.15 2.20 -1.10
N THR A 54 4.32 2.71 -0.75
CA THR A 54 4.74 4.11 -0.92
C THR A 54 5.83 4.18 -1.99
N LEU A 55 5.51 4.81 -3.12
CA LEU A 55 6.42 5.00 -4.25
C LEU A 55 6.79 6.47 -4.37
N LYS A 56 8.05 6.81 -4.13
CA LYS A 56 8.55 8.21 -4.16
C LYS A 56 9.39 8.44 -5.41
N LYS A 57 8.93 9.29 -6.32
CA LYS A 57 9.66 9.68 -7.54
C LYS A 57 10.87 10.54 -7.21
N GLY A 58 11.96 10.39 -7.97
CA GLY A 58 13.20 11.17 -7.79
C GLY A 58 14.06 10.73 -6.61
N SER A 59 13.56 9.84 -5.76
CA SER A 59 14.31 9.19 -4.70
C SER A 59 14.91 7.90 -5.24
N TYR A 60 16.04 7.96 -5.95
CA TYR A 60 16.75 6.74 -6.33
C TYR A 60 17.45 6.17 -5.09
N ILE A 61 16.76 5.29 -4.38
CA ILE A 61 17.38 4.50 -3.31
C ILE A 61 17.88 3.24 -4.00
N LYS A 62 19.21 3.00 -4.02
CA LYS A 62 19.75 1.69 -4.40
C LYS A 62 18.97 0.63 -3.61
N PRO A 63 18.51 -0.48 -4.22
CA PRO A 63 17.84 -1.54 -3.48
C PRO A 63 18.85 -2.11 -2.47
N SER A 64 18.89 -1.55 -1.26
CA SER A 64 19.55 -2.21 -0.16
C SER A 64 18.58 -3.28 0.32
N MET A 65 19.12 -4.46 0.58
CA MET A 65 18.38 -5.59 1.15
C MET A 65 17.83 -5.31 2.56
N ASP A 66 17.96 -4.07 3.05
CA ASP A 66 17.52 -3.64 4.37
C ASP A 66 16.04 -3.25 4.28
N HIS A 67 15.20 -4.28 4.28
CA HIS A 67 13.74 -4.22 4.27
C HIS A 67 13.24 -3.67 5.60
N ARG A 68 13.46 -2.38 5.84
CA ARG A 68 12.89 -1.70 7.00
C ARG A 68 11.38 -1.63 6.80
N VAL A 69 10.67 -2.53 7.47
CA VAL A 69 9.25 -2.42 7.77
C VAL A 69 9.07 -1.06 8.43
N LEU A 70 8.65 -0.06 7.67
CA LEU A 70 8.30 1.23 8.23
C LEU A 70 6.98 1.02 8.96
N LYS A 71 7.03 0.90 10.28
CA LYS A 71 5.85 0.97 11.13
C LYS A 71 5.31 2.41 11.03
N TYR A 72 4.47 2.67 10.04
CA TYR A 72 3.70 3.90 9.99
C TYR A 72 2.61 3.77 11.04
N GLU A 73 2.82 4.35 12.23
CA GLU A 73 1.73 4.63 13.15
C GLU A 73 0.94 5.81 12.58
N MET A 74 0.12 5.52 11.57
CA MET A 74 -1.01 6.38 11.27
C MET A 74 -2.08 6.03 12.30
N ASP A 75 -2.27 6.92 13.26
CA ASP A 75 -3.31 6.84 14.28
C ASP A 75 -4.66 7.12 13.60
N LEU A 76 -5.09 6.16 12.79
CA LEU A 76 -6.43 6.14 12.21
C LEU A 76 -7.29 5.47 13.27
N VAL A 77 -8.10 6.27 13.97
CA VAL A 77 -9.14 5.79 14.88
C VAL A 77 -10.03 4.84 14.08
N GLN A 78 -9.77 3.55 14.23
CA GLN A 78 -10.60 2.51 13.67
C GLN A 78 -11.78 2.39 14.63
N GLU A 79 -12.95 2.89 14.23
CA GLU A 79 -14.19 2.51 14.90
C GLU A 79 -14.28 0.99 14.80
N HIS A 80 -14.05 0.32 15.92
CA HIS A 80 -14.20 -1.12 16.04
C HIS A 80 -15.68 -1.44 15.84
N MET A 81 -16.09 -1.74 14.61
CA MET A 81 -17.25 -2.61 14.42
C MET A 81 -16.79 -4.02 14.73
N ASN A 82 -17.46 -4.66 15.68
CA ASN A 82 -17.13 -6.02 16.09
C ASN A 82 -17.43 -6.98 14.94
N GLU A 83 -16.74 -8.13 14.88
CA GLU A 83 -17.00 -9.17 13.86
C GLU A 83 -18.48 -9.60 13.81
N GLU A 84 -19.18 -9.55 14.95
CA GLU A 84 -20.61 -9.82 15.05
C GLU A 84 -21.45 -8.79 14.26
N ASP A 85 -21.05 -7.52 14.23
CA ASP A 85 -21.77 -6.45 13.52
C ASP A 85 -21.70 -6.65 12.00
N TYR A 86 -20.60 -7.20 11.48
CA TYR A 86 -20.45 -7.52 10.05
C TYR A 86 -21.36 -8.67 9.62
N LEU A 87 -21.52 -9.69 10.47
CA LEU A 87 -22.43 -10.81 10.20
C LEU A 87 -23.90 -10.34 10.22
N LEU A 88 -24.24 -9.48 11.17
CA LEU A 88 -25.59 -8.92 11.27
C LEU A 88 -25.91 -8.03 10.06
N GLN A 89 -24.98 -7.19 9.61
CA GLN A 89 -25.21 -6.33 8.46
C GLN A 89 -25.30 -7.13 7.14
N ALA A 90 -24.45 -8.14 6.95
CA ALA A 90 -24.52 -9.01 5.77
C ALA A 90 -25.83 -9.81 5.68
N LEU A 91 -26.45 -10.14 6.81
CA LEU A 91 -27.76 -10.79 6.88
C LEU A 91 -28.94 -9.84 6.68
N LEU A 92 -28.76 -8.54 6.97
CA LEU A 92 -29.78 -7.51 6.77
C LEU A 92 -29.82 -6.97 5.33
N ASP A 93 -28.70 -7.09 4.60
CA ASP A 93 -28.57 -6.64 3.21
C ASP A 93 -28.96 -7.73 2.17
N ASP A 94 -29.48 -8.89 2.61
CA ASP A 94 -30.00 -9.94 1.71
C ASP A 94 -31.50 -9.65 1.38
N PRO A 95 -31.88 -9.49 0.10
CA PRO A 95 -33.21 -9.02 -0.31
C PRO A 95 -34.36 -10.04 -0.17
#